data_AF-A0A3D1F1L9-F1
#
_entry.id   AF-A0A3D1F1L9-F1
#
_cell.length_a   1.000
_cell.length_b   1.000
_cell.length_c   1.000
_cell.angle_alpha   90.00
_cell.angle_beta   90.00
_cell.angle_gamma   90.00
#
_symmetry.space_group_name_H-M   'P 1'
#
loop_
_entity.id
_entity.type
_entity.pdbx_description
1 polymer ?
#
loop_
_entity_poly.entity_id
_entity_poly.type
_entity_poly.pdbx_seq_one_letter_code
_entity_poly.pdbx_strand_id
1 'polypeptide(L)'
;MSVPQNKTSSIGYPNLGNSLHLNRFQKSNRPNFRYTSVMAQQPKPSTQSPALNRLIDQLSTLPGVGRRSAERIAFHLLKNPQDQTVQLADAIRDFAVNLKICNQCGNATDTDPCPICSDESRDHQTILVVEKPSDIVQLETTGQYTGVYHVLMGRLSPLDGIGPGELNFEGLIQRVKKQKVREVILGMHPTSEGDGTALYLADQLSKQGVHLTRLARGLPVGASLDSVSKAVLGDAVHGRRRID
;
A
#
# COMPACT_ATOMS: atom_id res chain seq x y z
N MET A 1 24.70 -11.59 -42.43
CA MET A 1 23.44 -11.04 -42.98
C MET A 1 22.62 -10.56 -41.78
N SER A 2 22.97 -9.39 -41.23
CA SER A 2 22.39 -8.07 -41.53
C SER A 2 21.17 -7.78 -40.66
N VAL A 3 21.45 -7.18 -39.49
CA VAL A 3 20.52 -6.50 -38.59
C VAL A 3 20.09 -5.17 -39.24
N PRO A 4 18.80 -4.78 -39.23
CA PRO A 4 18.42 -3.43 -39.63
C PRO A 4 18.45 -2.45 -38.46
N GLN A 5 19.09 -1.31 -38.70
CA GLN A 5 19.10 -0.10 -37.86
C GLN A 5 17.97 0.86 -38.23
N ASN A 6 17.41 1.57 -37.24
CA ASN A 6 16.82 2.92 -37.31
C ASN A 6 16.27 3.27 -35.92
N LYS A 7 16.27 4.49 -35.39
CA LYS A 7 16.71 5.82 -35.85
C LYS A 7 16.67 6.71 -34.61
N THR A 8 17.78 7.36 -34.29
CA THR A 8 17.85 8.47 -33.31
C THR A 8 17.48 9.77 -34.01
N SER A 9 16.51 10.49 -33.46
CA SER A 9 16.07 11.80 -33.97
C SER A 9 16.62 12.90 -33.07
N SER A 10 17.67 13.57 -33.56
CA SER A 10 18.19 14.84 -33.07
C SER A 10 17.42 16.00 -33.70
N ILE A 11 16.97 16.97 -32.89
CA ILE A 11 16.45 18.26 -33.35
C ILE A 11 17.44 19.34 -32.89
N GLY A 12 18.03 20.04 -33.87
CA GLY A 12 18.84 21.24 -33.67
C GLY A 12 18.05 22.51 -33.99
N TYR A 13 18.72 23.66 -33.86
CA TYR A 13 18.58 24.98 -34.55
C TYR A 13 19.08 26.11 -33.59
N PRO A 14 19.47 27.31 -34.07
CA PRO A 14 20.65 27.59 -34.90
C PRO A 14 21.53 28.77 -34.35
N ASN A 15 22.73 28.92 -34.91
CA ASN A 15 23.63 30.06 -34.72
C ASN A 15 23.36 31.16 -35.78
N LEU A 16 23.37 32.43 -35.39
CA LEU A 16 23.52 33.60 -36.27
C LEU A 16 24.41 34.63 -35.57
N GLY A 17 25.43 35.12 -36.28
CA GLY A 17 26.51 35.95 -35.72
C GLY A 17 26.55 37.41 -36.18
N ASN A 18 27.60 38.08 -35.69
CA ASN A 18 28.25 39.35 -36.10
C ASN A 18 27.47 40.67 -36.17
N SER A 19 27.97 41.69 -35.45
CA SER A 19 28.71 42.81 -36.05
C SER A 19 29.20 43.81 -35.01
N LEU A 20 30.44 44.28 -35.20
CA LEU A 20 31.08 45.41 -34.53
C LEU A 20 30.42 46.75 -34.92
N HIS A 21 30.36 47.69 -33.98
CA HIS A 21 30.51 49.12 -34.27
C HIS A 21 31.00 49.89 -33.03
N LEU A 22 32.17 50.53 -33.17
CA LEU A 22 32.70 51.54 -32.27
C LEU A 22 31.88 52.83 -32.38
N ASN A 23 31.64 53.50 -31.24
CA ASN A 23 31.74 54.96 -31.19
C ASN A 23 32.07 55.48 -29.79
N ARG A 24 33.08 56.36 -29.76
CA ARG A 24 33.56 57.19 -28.65
C ARG A 24 32.46 58.12 -28.14
N PHE A 25 32.34 58.28 -26.82
CA PHE A 25 32.14 59.59 -26.20
C PHE A 25 32.64 59.59 -24.74
N GLN A 26 33.68 60.38 -24.49
CA GLN A 26 34.10 60.79 -23.15
C GLN A 26 33.09 61.81 -22.62
N LYS A 27 32.66 61.67 -21.35
CA LYS A 27 32.69 62.74 -20.34
C LYS A 27 32.21 62.23 -18.98
N SER A 28 33.09 62.41 -18.01
CA SER A 28 32.87 62.60 -16.58
C SER A 28 31.42 62.74 -16.10
N ASN A 29 30.99 61.84 -15.23
CA ASN A 29 30.26 62.21 -14.01
C ASN A 29 30.26 61.04 -13.01
N ARG A 30 30.89 61.25 -11.86
CA ARG A 30 30.70 60.39 -10.68
C ARG A 30 29.34 60.72 -10.07
N PRO A 31 28.53 59.71 -9.72
CA PRO A 31 27.86 59.80 -8.43
C PRO A 31 27.87 58.46 -7.66
N ASN A 32 28.30 58.56 -6.40
CA ASN A 32 27.96 57.73 -5.24
C ASN A 32 27.60 56.25 -5.46
N PHE A 33 28.64 55.40 -5.40
CA PHE A 33 28.50 54.00 -5.02
C PHE A 33 27.95 53.93 -3.58
N ARG A 34 26.63 53.76 -3.44
CA ARG A 34 26.05 53.23 -2.20
C ARG A 34 26.50 51.78 -2.11
N TYR A 35 27.38 51.49 -1.15
CA TYR A 35 27.60 50.13 -0.67
C TYR A 35 26.29 49.65 -0.02
N THR A 36 25.36 49.10 -0.80
CA THR A 36 24.43 48.10 -0.28
C THR A 36 25.22 46.80 -0.21
N SER A 37 25.85 46.57 0.94
CA SER A 37 26.39 45.28 1.33
C SER A 37 25.22 44.30 1.46
N VAL A 38 24.73 43.78 0.34
CA VAL A 38 24.02 42.51 0.33
C VAL A 38 25.09 41.48 0.67
N MET A 39 25.25 41.21 1.96
CA MET A 39 26.00 40.06 2.42
C MET A 39 25.30 38.85 1.82
N ALA A 40 25.85 38.35 0.72
CA ALA A 40 25.59 37.00 0.26
C ALA A 40 26.00 36.10 1.44
N GLN A 41 25.00 35.68 2.22
CA GLN A 41 25.20 34.71 3.29
C GLN A 41 25.70 33.44 2.61
N GLN A 42 27.02 33.22 2.70
CA GLN A 42 27.60 31.95 2.33
C GLN A 42 26.93 30.89 3.21
N PRO A 43 26.36 29.80 2.64
CA PRO A 43 25.71 28.78 3.44
C PRO A 43 26.73 28.21 4.43
N LYS A 44 26.44 28.39 5.72
CA LYS A 44 27.23 27.84 6.82
C LYS A 44 27.37 26.33 6.59
N PRO A 45 28.58 25.73 6.67
CA PRO A 45 28.74 24.31 6.40
C PRO A 45 27.84 23.52 7.35
N SER A 46 26.86 22.80 6.80
CA SER A 46 25.99 21.94 7.59
C SER A 46 26.85 20.83 8.18
N THR A 47 26.97 20.78 9.50
CA THR A 47 27.80 19.81 10.24
C THR A 47 27.40 18.35 9.97
N GLN A 48 26.22 18.11 9.39
CA GLN A 48 25.69 16.79 9.07
C GLN A 48 25.85 16.43 7.59
N SER A 49 26.27 15.19 7.33
CA SER A 49 26.39 14.62 5.98
C SER A 49 25.06 14.71 5.21
N PRO A 50 25.06 15.16 3.94
CA PRO A 50 23.85 15.18 3.11
C PRO A 50 23.18 13.80 2.98
N ALA A 51 23.97 12.72 2.99
CA ALA A 51 23.44 11.36 2.93
C ALA A 51 22.65 10.98 4.20
N LEU A 52 23.15 11.40 5.37
CA LEU A 52 22.50 11.17 6.66
C LEU A 52 21.17 11.94 6.76
N ASN A 53 21.16 13.20 6.34
CA ASN A 53 19.94 14.03 6.37
C ASN A 53 18.84 13.44 5.47
N ARG A 54 19.19 13.01 4.25
CA ARG A 54 18.23 12.34 3.36
C ARG A 54 17.62 11.09 4.00
N LEU A 55 18.42 10.27 4.69
CA LEU A 55 17.90 9.10 5.38
C LEU A 55 16.93 9.48 6.51
N ILE A 56 17.29 10.47 7.32
CA ILE A 56 16.43 10.96 8.42
C ILE A 56 15.11 11.50 7.87
N ASP A 57 15.15 12.28 6.79
CA ASP A 57 13.96 12.84 6.16
C ASP A 57 13.03 11.74 5.64
N GLN A 58 13.57 10.74 4.94
CA GLN A 58 12.77 9.61 4.44
C GLN A 58 12.16 8.79 5.58
N LEU A 59 12.94 8.44 6.60
CA LEU A 59 12.45 7.69 7.77
C LEU A 59 11.36 8.45 8.53
N SER A 60 11.42 9.79 8.56
CA SER A 60 10.43 10.63 9.25
C SER A 60 9.07 10.68 8.56
N THR A 61 8.96 10.18 7.33
CA THR A 61 7.66 10.07 6.63
C THR A 61 6.87 8.83 7.03
N LEU A 62 7.51 7.85 7.68
CA LEU A 62 6.86 6.62 8.07
C LEU A 62 5.87 6.85 9.23
N PRO A 63 4.69 6.20 9.21
CA PRO A 63 3.71 6.34 10.29
C PRO A 63 4.33 5.90 11.63
N GLY A 64 4.19 6.75 12.65
CA GLY A 64 4.76 6.50 13.98
C GLY A 64 6.25 6.83 14.14
N VAL A 65 6.93 7.31 13.10
CA VAL A 65 8.35 7.69 13.14
C VAL A 65 8.51 9.21 13.01
N GLY A 66 8.65 9.89 14.15
CA GLY A 66 9.02 11.31 14.17
C GLY A 66 10.52 11.54 13.95
N ARG A 67 10.92 12.80 13.70
CA ARG A 67 12.32 13.20 13.41
C ARG A 67 13.34 12.68 14.41
N ARG A 68 13.07 12.75 15.71
CA ARG A 68 13.96 12.23 16.76
C ARG A 68 14.14 10.70 16.68
N SER A 69 13.06 9.98 16.37
CA SER A 69 13.12 8.53 16.17
C SER A 69 13.90 8.19 14.90
N ALA A 70 13.68 8.92 13.81
CA ALA A 70 14.41 8.78 12.56
C ALA A 70 15.92 9.02 12.74
N GLU A 71 16.32 10.08 13.46
CA GLU A 71 17.71 10.34 13.84
C GLU A 71 18.32 9.16 14.60
N ARG A 72 17.61 8.64 15.62
CA ARG A 72 18.06 7.49 16.40
C ARG A 72 18.26 6.24 15.51
N ILE A 73 17.34 5.98 14.59
CA ILE A 73 17.44 4.85 13.64
C ILE A 73 18.63 5.07 12.69
N ALA A 74 18.79 6.26 12.13
CA ALA A 74 19.86 6.57 11.19
C ALA A 74 21.26 6.42 11.83
N PHE A 75 21.44 6.91 13.07
CA PHE A 75 22.68 6.71 13.81
C PHE A 75 22.88 5.27 14.29
N HIS A 76 21.82 4.49 14.49
CA HIS A 76 21.93 3.06 14.75
C HIS A 76 22.47 2.32 13.51
N LEU A 77 21.91 2.58 12.32
CA LEU A 77 22.37 1.99 11.06
C LEU A 77 23.83 2.36 10.73
N LEU A 78 24.26 3.58 11.09
CA LEU A 78 25.66 4.01 10.94
C LEU A 78 26.64 3.20 11.80
N LYS A 79 26.20 2.70 12.96
CA LYS A 79 27.02 1.90 13.88
C LYS A 79 27.04 0.41 13.52
N ASN A 80 26.07 -0.06 12.74
CA ASN A 80 25.97 -1.45 12.34
C ASN A 80 26.96 -1.79 11.22
N PRO A 81 27.31 -3.07 11.03
CA PRO A 81 28.08 -3.51 9.86
C PRO A 81 27.40 -3.05 8.57
N GLN A 82 28.21 -2.57 7.62
CA GLN A 82 27.72 -2.03 6.34
C GLN A 82 26.74 -2.99 5.64
N ASP A 83 27.04 -4.28 5.65
CA ASP A 83 26.22 -5.33 5.02
C ASP A 83 24.79 -5.39 5.57
N GLN A 84 24.59 -5.18 6.87
CA GLN A 84 23.24 -5.20 7.46
C GLN A 84 22.41 -4.01 6.99
N THR A 85 23.02 -2.82 6.90
CA THR A 85 22.36 -1.62 6.39
C THR A 85 22.03 -1.76 4.91
N VAL A 86 22.91 -2.38 4.13
CA VAL A 86 22.66 -2.68 2.71
C VAL A 86 21.53 -3.70 2.54
N GLN A 87 21.51 -4.78 3.33
CA GLN A 87 20.43 -5.77 3.29
C GLN A 87 19.06 -5.16 3.60
N LEU A 88 18.97 -4.22 4.55
CA LEU A 88 17.73 -3.49 4.82
C LEU A 88 17.31 -2.63 3.61
N ALA A 89 18.25 -1.91 3.01
CA ALA A 89 17.96 -1.09 1.83
C ALA A 89 17.51 -1.94 0.63
N ASP A 90 18.13 -3.11 0.45
CA ASP A 90 17.77 -4.08 -0.58
C ASP A 90 16.38 -4.66 -0.33
N ALA A 91 16.04 -5.04 0.90
CA ALA A 91 14.70 -5.53 1.25
C ALA A 91 13.59 -4.49 0.97
N ILE A 92 13.84 -3.22 1.29
CA ILE A 92 12.91 -2.12 0.97
C ILE A 92 12.76 -1.95 -0.54
N ARG A 93 13.87 -1.99 -1.28
CA ARG A 93 13.87 -1.88 -2.74
C ARG A 93 13.12 -3.05 -3.38
N ASP A 94 13.37 -4.27 -2.94
CA ASP A 94 12.75 -5.48 -3.47
C ASP A 94 11.24 -5.48 -3.19
N PHE A 95 10.81 -5.04 -2.00
CA PHE A 95 9.40 -4.79 -1.69
C PHE A 95 8.78 -3.79 -2.68
N ALA A 96 9.44 -2.65 -2.91
CA ALA A 96 8.90 -1.61 -3.78
C ALA A 96 8.85 -1.99 -5.27
N VAL A 97 9.76 -2.84 -5.74
CA VAL A 97 9.88 -3.23 -7.15
C VAL A 97 9.07 -4.49 -7.47
N ASN A 98 9.09 -5.48 -6.59
CA ASN A 98 8.59 -6.82 -6.90
C ASN A 98 7.19 -7.07 -6.33
N LEU A 99 6.78 -6.37 -5.27
CA LEU A 99 5.46 -6.60 -4.69
C LEU A 99 4.37 -6.03 -5.61
N LYS A 100 3.43 -6.90 -5.96
CA LYS A 100 2.29 -6.62 -6.83
C LYS A 100 1.01 -7.05 -6.15
N ILE A 101 -0.11 -6.68 -6.77
CA ILE A 101 -1.44 -7.13 -6.39
C ILE A 101 -1.86 -8.22 -7.37
N CYS A 102 -2.24 -9.39 -6.84
CA CYS A 102 -2.75 -10.52 -7.62
C CYS A 102 -4.00 -10.08 -8.42
N ASN A 103 -3.99 -10.32 -9.72
CA ASN A 103 -5.07 -9.91 -10.61
C ASN A 103 -6.39 -10.68 -10.38
N GLN A 104 -6.34 -11.83 -9.69
CA GLN A 104 -7.51 -12.67 -9.43
C GLN A 104 -8.18 -12.36 -8.10
N CYS A 105 -7.39 -12.27 -7.02
CA CYS A 105 -7.90 -12.18 -5.66
C CYS A 105 -7.57 -10.86 -4.96
N GLY A 106 -6.72 -10.02 -5.54
CA GLY A 106 -6.26 -8.80 -4.88
C GLY A 106 -5.24 -9.02 -3.77
N ASN A 107 -4.71 -10.23 -3.52
CA ASN A 107 -3.67 -10.40 -2.50
C ASN A 107 -2.35 -9.72 -2.89
N ALA A 108 -1.56 -9.28 -1.91
CA ALA A 108 -0.19 -8.85 -2.13
C ALA A 108 0.71 -10.06 -2.40
N THR A 109 1.50 -10.01 -3.48
CA THR A 109 2.28 -11.15 -3.95
C THR A 109 3.42 -10.70 -4.87
N ASP A 110 4.46 -11.53 -4.97
CA ASP A 110 5.56 -11.41 -5.93
C ASP A 110 5.27 -12.11 -7.28
N THR A 111 4.24 -12.96 -7.31
CA THR A 111 3.86 -13.81 -8.44
C THR A 111 2.38 -13.60 -8.79
N ASP A 112 2.05 -13.41 -10.07
CA ASP A 112 0.68 -13.18 -10.52
C ASP A 112 0.27 -14.23 -11.56
N PRO A 113 -0.69 -15.13 -11.26
CA PRO A 113 -1.50 -15.22 -10.03
C PRO A 113 -0.70 -15.66 -8.79
N CYS A 114 -1.16 -15.25 -7.60
CA CYS A 114 -0.51 -15.59 -6.34
C CYS A 114 -0.54 -17.11 -6.06
N PRO A 115 0.32 -17.64 -5.17
CA PRO A 115 0.41 -19.08 -4.90
C PRO A 115 -0.90 -19.75 -4.50
N ILE A 116 -1.80 -19.05 -3.79
CA ILE A 116 -3.11 -19.59 -3.41
C ILE A 116 -4.05 -19.69 -4.62
N CYS A 117 -3.97 -18.76 -5.57
CA CYS A 117 -4.79 -18.76 -6.77
C CYS A 117 -4.27 -19.71 -7.86
N SER A 118 -2.97 -20.03 -7.85
CA SER A 118 -2.37 -20.99 -8.79
C SER A 118 -2.38 -22.44 -8.29
N ASP A 119 -2.67 -22.66 -7.00
CA ASP A 119 -2.76 -23.99 -6.41
C ASP A 119 -4.07 -24.71 -6.83
N GLU A 120 -3.94 -25.73 -7.67
CA GLU A 120 -5.06 -26.54 -8.17
C GLU A 120 -5.65 -27.48 -7.11
N SER A 121 -4.96 -27.70 -5.98
CA SER A 121 -5.46 -28.54 -4.89
C SER A 121 -6.50 -27.84 -4.01
N ARG A 122 -6.62 -26.51 -4.14
CA ARG A 122 -7.58 -25.66 -3.41
C ARG A 122 -8.98 -25.74 -4.01
N ASP A 123 -10.00 -25.51 -3.17
CA ASP A 123 -11.37 -25.37 -3.67
C ASP A 123 -11.62 -23.96 -4.22
N HIS A 124 -11.49 -23.80 -5.54
CA HIS A 124 -11.77 -22.54 -6.24
C HIS A 124 -13.26 -22.19 -6.31
N GLN A 125 -14.16 -23.08 -5.88
CA GLN A 125 -15.61 -22.82 -5.85
C GLN A 125 -16.07 -22.20 -4.53
N THR A 126 -15.18 -22.04 -3.55
CA THR A 126 -15.46 -21.39 -2.27
C THR A 126 -14.49 -20.23 -2.06
N ILE A 127 -15.03 -19.01 -1.93
CA ILE A 127 -14.25 -17.79 -1.78
C ILE A 127 -14.45 -17.20 -0.38
N LEU A 128 -13.37 -17.00 0.37
CA LEU A 128 -13.38 -16.25 1.62
C LEU A 128 -12.92 -14.81 1.38
N VAL A 129 -13.84 -13.88 1.57
CA VAL A 129 -13.60 -12.45 1.39
C VAL A 129 -13.00 -11.87 2.67
N VAL A 130 -11.90 -11.13 2.54
CA VAL A 130 -11.18 -10.47 3.64
C VAL A 130 -10.98 -8.99 3.36
N GLU A 131 -10.71 -8.20 4.40
CA GLU A 131 -10.48 -6.77 4.26
C GLU A 131 -9.07 -6.49 3.72
N LYS A 132 -8.05 -7.21 4.23
CA LYS A 132 -6.63 -6.90 3.95
C LYS A 132 -5.80 -8.17 3.67
N PRO A 133 -4.65 -8.04 2.96
CA PRO A 133 -3.73 -9.16 2.74
C PRO A 133 -3.24 -9.83 4.04
N SER A 134 -3.06 -9.05 5.11
CA SER A 134 -2.66 -9.57 6.43
C SER A 134 -3.63 -10.60 7.00
N ASP A 135 -4.91 -10.49 6.67
CA ASP A 135 -5.96 -11.35 7.21
C ASP A 135 -5.81 -12.77 6.64
N ILE A 136 -5.35 -12.90 5.38
CA ILE A 136 -5.03 -14.18 4.75
C ILE A 136 -3.94 -14.91 5.56
N VAL A 137 -2.88 -14.20 5.94
CA VAL A 137 -1.76 -14.79 6.71
C VAL A 137 -2.25 -15.40 8.03
N GLN A 138 -3.15 -14.69 8.72
CA GLN A 138 -3.73 -15.16 9.98
C GLN A 138 -4.63 -16.40 9.75
N LEU A 139 -5.45 -16.39 8.71
CA LEU A 139 -6.35 -17.50 8.39
C LEU A 139 -5.59 -18.75 7.93
N GLU A 140 -4.57 -18.60 7.08
CA GLU A 140 -3.73 -19.69 6.60
C GLU A 140 -2.96 -20.39 7.74
N THR A 141 -2.56 -19.63 8.77
CA THR A 141 -1.88 -20.19 9.96
C THR A 141 -2.73 -21.23 10.69
N THR A 142 -4.06 -21.19 10.52
CA THR A 142 -4.96 -22.20 11.12
C THR A 142 -4.88 -23.56 10.43
N GLY A 143 -4.49 -23.60 9.15
CA GLY A 143 -4.51 -24.81 8.31
C GLY A 143 -5.89 -25.41 8.08
N GLN A 144 -6.98 -24.71 8.44
CA GLN A 144 -8.35 -25.24 8.37
C GLN A 144 -9.09 -24.88 7.09
N TYR A 145 -8.66 -23.84 6.39
CA TYR A 145 -9.36 -23.34 5.20
C TYR A 145 -8.67 -23.82 3.92
N THR A 146 -9.42 -24.51 3.07
CA THR A 146 -8.92 -25.10 1.81
C THR A 146 -9.39 -24.36 0.56
N GLY A 147 -10.26 -23.36 0.72
CA GLY A 147 -10.72 -22.54 -0.40
C GLY A 147 -9.72 -21.44 -0.77
N VAL A 148 -10.19 -20.49 -1.55
CA VAL A 148 -9.40 -19.36 -2.05
C VAL A 148 -9.90 -18.03 -1.48
N TYR A 149 -9.06 -17.01 -1.49
CA TYR A 149 -9.39 -15.71 -0.89
C TYR A 149 -9.81 -14.67 -1.91
N HIS A 150 -10.45 -13.61 -1.45
CA HIS A 150 -10.59 -12.34 -2.17
C HIS A 150 -10.37 -11.16 -1.21
N VAL A 151 -9.49 -10.23 -1.56
CA VAL A 151 -9.10 -9.09 -0.72
C VAL A 151 -9.78 -7.83 -1.22
N LEU A 152 -10.53 -7.17 -0.34
CA LEU A 152 -11.28 -5.95 -0.64
C LEU A 152 -10.43 -4.68 -0.65
N MET A 153 -9.23 -4.71 -0.07
CA MET A 153 -8.38 -3.53 0.17
C MET A 153 -8.98 -2.53 1.16
N GLY A 154 -9.75 -3.03 2.13
CA GLY A 154 -10.36 -2.23 3.18
C GLY A 154 -11.81 -2.62 3.40
N ARG A 155 -12.58 -1.64 3.84
CA ARG A 155 -14.01 -1.75 4.17
C ARG A 155 -14.68 -0.39 3.96
N LEU A 156 -16.00 -0.40 3.87
CA LEU A 156 -16.79 0.84 3.76
C LEU A 156 -16.61 1.67 5.03
N SER A 157 -16.23 2.94 4.85
CA SER A 157 -16.13 3.89 5.95
C SER A 157 -16.63 5.26 5.48
N PRO A 158 -17.92 5.58 5.66
CA PRO A 158 -18.47 6.87 5.28
C PRO A 158 -17.78 8.05 5.98
N LEU A 159 -17.31 7.84 7.21
CA LEU A 159 -16.58 8.85 7.99
C LEU A 159 -15.22 9.18 7.39
N ASP A 160 -14.54 8.17 6.83
CA ASP A 160 -13.24 8.33 6.14
C ASP A 160 -13.40 8.60 4.63
N GLY A 161 -14.64 8.73 4.14
CA GLY A 161 -14.93 8.92 2.71
C GLY A 161 -14.69 7.69 1.83
N ILE A 162 -14.52 6.49 2.42
CA ILE A 162 -14.26 5.25 1.69
C ILE A 162 -15.60 4.63 1.26
N GLY A 163 -15.91 4.78 -0.03
CA GLY A 163 -17.09 4.20 -0.67
C GLY A 163 -16.80 2.90 -1.44
N PRO A 164 -17.82 2.30 -2.08
CA PRO A 164 -17.67 1.06 -2.84
C PRO A 164 -16.65 1.11 -3.99
N GLY A 165 -16.46 2.27 -4.61
CA GLY A 165 -15.53 2.45 -5.73
C GLY A 165 -14.05 2.39 -5.34
N GLU A 166 -13.73 2.57 -4.06
CA GLU A 166 -12.37 2.48 -3.52
C GLU A 166 -11.99 1.05 -3.10
N LEU A 167 -12.96 0.13 -3.15
CA LEU A 167 -12.80 -1.25 -2.72
C LEU A 167 -12.86 -2.20 -3.90
N ASN A 168 -12.22 -3.35 -3.77
CA ASN A 168 -12.18 -4.38 -4.81
C ASN A 168 -13.47 -5.22 -4.85
N PHE A 169 -14.63 -4.57 -4.95
CA PHE A 169 -15.93 -5.24 -5.08
C PHE A 169 -16.17 -5.78 -6.49
N GLU A 170 -15.87 -4.98 -7.51
CA GLU A 170 -16.11 -5.37 -8.90
C GLU A 170 -15.31 -6.64 -9.27
N GLY A 171 -14.07 -6.75 -8.79
CA GLY A 171 -13.26 -7.95 -8.97
C GLY A 171 -13.93 -9.19 -8.41
N LEU A 172 -14.54 -9.10 -7.22
CA LEU A 172 -15.27 -10.21 -6.61
C LEU A 172 -16.50 -10.60 -7.43
N ILE A 173 -17.31 -9.61 -7.83
CA ILE A 173 -18.55 -9.83 -8.60
C ILE A 173 -18.22 -10.50 -9.94
N GLN A 174 -17.19 -10.03 -10.64
CA GLN A 174 -16.74 -10.62 -11.90
C GLN A 174 -16.22 -12.04 -11.71
N ARG A 175 -15.48 -12.28 -10.63
CA ARG A 175 -14.95 -13.61 -10.32
C ARG A 175 -16.06 -14.61 -10.04
N VAL A 176 -17.06 -14.22 -9.25
CA VAL A 176 -18.26 -15.03 -8.97
C VAL A 176 -19.00 -15.40 -10.25
N LYS A 177 -19.21 -14.43 -11.16
CA LYS A 177 -19.89 -14.67 -12.45
C LYS A 177 -19.10 -15.62 -13.37
N LYS A 178 -17.78 -15.51 -13.40
CA LYS A 178 -16.92 -16.29 -14.32
C LYS A 178 -16.68 -17.72 -13.83
N GLN A 179 -16.46 -17.91 -12.53
CA GLN A 179 -15.91 -19.15 -11.98
C GLN A 179 -16.94 -20.13 -11.40
N LYS A 180 -18.25 -19.87 -11.58
CA LYS A 180 -19.35 -20.69 -11.00
C LYS A 180 -19.12 -20.99 -9.51
N VAL A 181 -18.81 -19.95 -8.75
CA VAL A 181 -18.58 -20.03 -7.30
C VAL A 181 -19.85 -20.55 -6.62
N ARG A 182 -19.69 -21.55 -5.74
CA ARG A 182 -20.79 -22.14 -4.97
C ARG A 182 -21.07 -21.34 -3.71
N GLU A 183 -20.01 -20.92 -3.03
CA GLU A 183 -20.08 -20.26 -1.74
C GLU A 183 -19.15 -19.05 -1.67
N VAL A 184 -19.66 -17.95 -1.11
CA VAL A 184 -18.87 -16.79 -0.70
C VAL A 184 -19.02 -16.59 0.80
N ILE A 185 -17.90 -16.72 1.51
CA ILE A 185 -17.79 -16.53 2.95
C ILE A 185 -17.38 -15.08 3.21
N LEU A 186 -18.21 -14.34 3.93
CA LEU A 186 -17.93 -12.96 4.31
C LEU A 186 -17.09 -12.93 5.60
N GLY A 187 -15.77 -12.76 5.45
CA GLY A 187 -14.78 -12.72 6.54
C GLY A 187 -14.38 -11.32 6.98
N MET A 188 -15.32 -10.37 6.99
CA MET A 188 -15.07 -9.00 7.44
C MET A 188 -14.89 -8.96 8.95
N HIS A 189 -14.08 -8.03 9.45
CA HIS A 189 -13.87 -7.85 10.88
C HIS A 189 -15.20 -7.55 11.59
N PRO A 190 -15.37 -7.97 12.85
CA PRO A 190 -16.62 -7.81 13.57
C PRO A 190 -16.81 -6.37 14.11
N THR A 191 -16.71 -5.37 13.24
CA THR A 191 -16.99 -3.95 13.53
C THR A 191 -18.23 -3.46 12.79
N SER A 192 -18.78 -2.30 13.16
CA SER A 192 -19.94 -1.71 12.49
C SER A 192 -19.69 -1.45 10.99
N GLU A 193 -18.48 -1.03 10.62
CA GLU A 193 -18.05 -0.84 9.23
C GLU A 193 -17.93 -2.18 8.49
N GLY A 194 -17.35 -3.20 9.14
CA GLY A 194 -17.27 -4.55 8.58
C GLY A 194 -18.64 -5.17 8.39
N ASP A 195 -19.58 -4.93 9.31
CA ASP A 195 -20.99 -5.30 9.21
C ASP A 195 -21.68 -4.63 8.04
N GLY A 196 -21.53 -3.31 7.89
CA GLY A 196 -22.07 -2.58 6.75
C GLY A 196 -21.50 -3.08 5.41
N THR A 197 -20.21 -3.38 5.38
CA THR A 197 -19.52 -3.94 4.21
C THR A 197 -20.05 -5.32 3.84
N ALA A 198 -20.22 -6.21 4.83
CA ALA A 198 -20.76 -7.55 4.61
C ALA A 198 -22.21 -7.49 4.10
N LEU A 199 -23.05 -6.62 4.68
CA LEU A 199 -24.44 -6.44 4.25
C LEU A 199 -24.51 -5.90 2.82
N TYR A 200 -23.66 -4.92 2.48
CA TYR A 200 -23.56 -4.38 1.13
C TYR A 200 -23.17 -5.47 0.11
N LEU A 201 -22.13 -6.26 0.41
CA LEU A 201 -21.72 -7.40 -0.42
C LEU A 201 -22.84 -8.43 -0.57
N ALA A 202 -23.56 -8.73 0.50
CA ALA A 202 -24.65 -9.69 0.47
C ALA A 202 -25.77 -9.24 -0.48
N ASP A 203 -26.16 -7.96 -0.46
CA ASP A 203 -27.13 -7.42 -1.41
C ASP A 203 -26.65 -7.55 -2.86
N GLN A 204 -25.40 -7.19 -3.14
CA GLN A 204 -24.83 -7.25 -4.49
C GLN A 204 -24.72 -8.70 -5.02
N LEU A 205 -24.34 -9.63 -4.16
CA LEU A 205 -24.14 -11.04 -4.52
C LEU A 205 -25.43 -11.86 -4.50
N SER A 206 -26.46 -11.46 -3.76
CA SER A 206 -27.75 -12.16 -3.69
C SER A 206 -28.37 -12.41 -5.07
N LYS A 207 -28.16 -11.47 -5.99
CA LYS A 207 -28.64 -11.52 -7.39
C LYS A 207 -27.89 -12.54 -8.26
N GLN A 208 -26.77 -13.08 -7.79
CA GLN A 208 -25.92 -14.01 -8.53
C GLN A 208 -26.19 -15.48 -8.16
N GLY A 209 -27.11 -15.76 -7.22
CA GLY A 209 -27.49 -17.12 -6.84
C GLY A 209 -26.41 -17.92 -6.10
N VAL A 210 -25.42 -17.23 -5.51
CA VAL A 210 -24.37 -17.87 -4.69
C VAL A 210 -24.83 -18.09 -3.26
N HIS A 211 -24.34 -19.16 -2.62
CA HIS A 211 -24.53 -19.34 -1.20
C HIS A 211 -23.67 -18.34 -0.43
N LEU A 212 -24.28 -17.54 0.44
CA LEU A 212 -23.58 -16.56 1.25
C LEU A 212 -23.53 -17.04 2.68
N THR A 213 -22.32 -17.11 3.24
CA THR A 213 -22.09 -17.42 4.64
C THR A 213 -21.22 -16.35 5.27
N ARG A 214 -21.06 -16.41 6.59
CA ARG A 214 -20.28 -15.45 7.35
C ARG A 214 -19.45 -16.17 8.39
N LEU A 215 -18.24 -15.68 8.66
CA LEU A 215 -17.45 -16.18 9.79
C LEU A 215 -18.24 -16.06 11.10
N ALA A 216 -18.12 -17.09 11.93
CA ALA A 216 -18.80 -17.13 13.22
C ALA A 216 -18.34 -15.97 14.12
N ARG A 217 -19.28 -15.41 14.88
CA ARG A 217 -19.03 -14.43 15.93
C ARG A 217 -19.43 -15.02 17.27
N GLY A 218 -18.69 -14.68 18.32
CA GLY A 218 -19.04 -15.11 19.66
C GLY A 218 -17.83 -15.24 20.57
N LEU A 219 -17.94 -16.15 21.52
CA LEU A 219 -16.98 -16.32 22.61
C LEU A 219 -15.67 -16.93 22.12
N PRO A 220 -14.51 -16.33 22.47
CA PRO A 220 -13.23 -16.99 22.26
C PRO A 220 -13.13 -18.23 23.13
N VAL A 221 -12.42 -19.25 22.64
CA VAL A 221 -12.13 -20.46 23.42
C VAL A 221 -11.33 -20.07 24.66
N GLY A 222 -11.76 -20.56 25.83
CA GLY A 222 -11.09 -20.31 27.12
C GLY A 222 -11.46 -18.98 27.78
N ALA A 223 -12.28 -18.13 27.16
CA ALA A 223 -12.76 -16.92 27.81
C ALA A 223 -13.88 -17.23 28.83
N SER A 224 -13.84 -16.56 29.98
CA SER A 224 -14.92 -16.61 30.97
C SER A 224 -15.99 -15.56 30.64
N LEU A 225 -17.27 -15.84 30.93
CA LEU A 225 -18.39 -14.96 30.54
C LEU A 225 -18.29 -13.55 31.15
N ASP A 226 -17.75 -13.45 32.35
CA ASP A 226 -17.51 -12.19 33.07
C ASP A 226 -16.41 -11.33 32.43
N SER A 227 -15.48 -11.95 31.69
CA SER A 227 -14.38 -11.28 31.00
C SER A 227 -14.75 -10.75 29.60
N VAL A 228 -15.95 -11.06 29.12
CA VAL A 228 -16.38 -10.77 27.74
C VAL A 228 -17.33 -9.57 27.68
N SER A 229 -17.21 -8.77 26.62
CA SER A 229 -18.07 -7.60 26.41
C SER A 229 -19.53 -7.98 26.13
N LYS A 230 -20.47 -7.09 26.50
CA LYS A 230 -21.91 -7.27 26.23
C LYS A 230 -22.21 -7.50 24.75
N ALA A 231 -21.47 -6.85 23.86
CA ALA A 231 -21.64 -7.00 22.41
C ALA A 231 -21.33 -8.44 21.97
N VAL A 232 -20.20 -9.00 22.40
CA VAL A 232 -19.81 -10.38 22.08
C VAL A 232 -20.74 -11.40 22.70
N LEU A 233 -21.22 -11.16 23.93
CA LEU A 233 -22.27 -11.99 24.56
C LEU A 233 -23.57 -11.95 23.75
N GLY A 234 -23.96 -10.77 23.26
CA GLY A 234 -25.09 -10.61 22.36
C GLY A 234 -24.94 -11.41 21.07
N ASP A 235 -23.77 -11.32 20.41
CA ASP A 235 -23.44 -12.09 19.21
C ASP A 235 -23.50 -13.59 19.48
N ALA A 236 -22.93 -14.06 20.60
CA ALA A 236 -22.92 -15.48 20.96
C ALA A 236 -24.33 -16.04 21.21
N VAL A 237 -25.22 -15.27 21.84
CA VAL A 237 -26.62 -15.67 22.05
C VAL A 237 -27.39 -15.74 20.74
N HIS A 238 -27.19 -14.77 19.84
CA HIS A 238 -27.82 -14.77 18.52
C HIS A 238 -27.32 -15.90 17.63
N GLY A 239 -26.00 -16.13 17.62
CA GLY A 239 -25.33 -17.17 16.85
C GLY A 239 -25.36 -18.57 17.48
N ARG A 240 -26.17 -18.80 18.52
CA ARG A 240 -26.24 -20.11 19.19
C ARG A 240 -26.66 -21.20 18.19
N ARG A 241 -25.94 -22.31 18.21
CA ARG A 241 -26.23 -23.47 17.36
C ARG A 241 -26.96 -24.54 18.16
N ARG A 242 -27.74 -25.36 17.47
CA ARG A 242 -28.33 -26.56 18.06
C ARG A 242 -27.19 -27.52 18.45
N ILE A 243 -27.40 -28.25 19.54
CA ILE A 243 -26.61 -29.42 19.89
C ILE A 243 -27.46 -30.61 19.42
N ASP A 244 -27.11 -31.15 18.27
CA ASP A 244 -27.71 -32.34 17.66
C ASP A 244 -26.65 -33.33 17.20
#